data_AF-A0A816T824-F1
#
_entry.id   AF-A0A816T824-F1
#
_cell.length_a   1.000
_cell.length_b   1.000
_cell.length_c   1.000
_cell.angle_alpha   90.00
_cell.angle_beta   90.00
_cell.angle_gamma   90.00
#
_symmetry.space_group_name_H-M   'P 1'
#
loop_
_entity.id
_entity.type
_entity.pdbx_description
1 polymer ?
#
loop_
_entity_poly.entity_id
_entity_poly.type
_entity_poly.pdbx_seq_one_letter_code
_entity_poly.pdbx_strand_id
1 'polypeptide(L)'
;MEFVPMLWSTNKGHDGNKFLADAKGAKVLLGLNEPERVDQASMDPALAARAWKQYIEPLRAQGARLGSPAIAFSDEGLNWMQQFLNELDQVGGRIDFLAPHWYGRVANNFINWITKARQRFGDRYPV
;
A
#
# COMPACT_ATOMS: atom_id res chain seq x y z
N MET A 1 -19.92 9.76 5.89
CA MET A 1 -18.56 9.21 6.06
C MET A 1 -18.54 7.85 5.36
N GLU A 2 -17.53 7.57 4.56
CA GLU A 2 -17.38 6.31 3.82
C GLU A 2 -16.30 5.45 4.50
N PHE A 3 -16.57 4.15 4.65
CA PHE A 3 -15.60 3.21 5.20
C PHE A 3 -14.62 2.76 4.10
N VAL A 4 -13.33 2.75 4.42
CA VAL A 4 -12.25 2.32 3.52
C VAL A 4 -11.55 1.10 4.13
N PRO A 5 -11.75 -0.12 3.58
CA PRO A 5 -11.10 -1.31 4.09
C PRO A 5 -9.59 -1.27 3.84
N MET A 6 -8.82 -1.87 4.74
CA MET A 6 -7.37 -2.03 4.62
C MET A 6 -6.99 -3.50 4.81
N LEU A 7 -6.18 -4.04 3.91
CA LEU A 7 -5.48 -5.30 4.17
C LEU A 7 -4.21 -4.98 4.95
N TRP A 8 -4.27 -5.02 6.28
CA TRP A 8 -3.15 -4.57 7.12
C TRP A 8 -1.88 -5.42 6.93
N SER A 9 -2.01 -6.76 6.92
CA SER A 9 -0.95 -7.74 6.65
C SER A 9 -1.59 -9.06 6.18
N THR A 10 -0.78 -10.04 5.78
CA THR A 10 -1.19 -11.45 5.66
C THR A 10 -0.39 -12.38 6.57
N ASN A 11 0.36 -11.82 7.52
CA ASN A 11 1.02 -12.55 8.58
C ASN A 11 0.01 -13.06 9.62
N LYS A 12 0.48 -13.91 10.54
CA LYS A 12 -0.35 -14.54 11.59
C LYS A 12 -1.22 -13.49 12.31
N GLY A 13 -2.53 -13.72 12.32
CA GLY A 13 -3.52 -12.80 12.91
C GLY A 13 -4.28 -11.95 11.88
N HIS A 14 -3.85 -11.94 10.61
CA HIS A 14 -4.53 -11.24 9.53
C HIS A 14 -4.93 -12.21 8.42
N ASP A 15 -6.24 -12.36 8.22
CA ASP A 15 -6.81 -13.25 7.21
C ASP A 15 -7.15 -12.48 5.92
N GLY A 16 -6.35 -12.73 4.88
CA GLY A 16 -6.56 -12.14 3.56
C GLY A 16 -7.87 -12.57 2.88
N ASN A 17 -8.36 -13.78 3.12
CA ASN A 17 -9.64 -14.24 2.57
C ASN A 17 -10.80 -13.50 3.23
N LYS A 18 -10.72 -13.33 4.56
CA LYS A 18 -11.71 -12.52 5.29
C LYS A 18 -11.71 -11.08 4.78
N PHE A 19 -10.54 -10.46 4.63
CA PHE A 19 -10.43 -9.12 4.03
C PHE A 19 -11.10 -9.08 2.64
N LEU A 20 -10.75 -10.00 1.74
CA LEU A 20 -11.30 -10.04 0.39
C LEU A 20 -12.83 -10.18 0.39
N ALA A 21 -13.40 -10.95 1.32
CA ALA A 21 -14.84 -11.11 1.46
C ALA A 21 -15.52 -9.83 1.96
N ASP A 22 -14.96 -9.22 3.02
CA ASP A 22 -15.51 -8.02 3.66
C ASP A 22 -15.36 -6.77 2.79
N ALA A 23 -14.34 -6.73 1.93
CA ALA A 23 -14.02 -5.59 1.08
C ALA A 23 -14.82 -5.54 -0.25
N LYS A 24 -15.64 -6.56 -0.54
CA LYS A 24 -16.46 -6.58 -1.76
C LYS A 24 -17.41 -5.37 -1.79
N GLY A 25 -17.47 -4.69 -2.93
CA GLY A 25 -18.29 -3.49 -3.12
C GLY A 25 -17.69 -2.20 -2.54
N ALA A 26 -16.50 -2.23 -1.92
CA ALA A 26 -15.81 -1.01 -1.52
C ALA A 26 -15.34 -0.21 -2.75
N LYS A 27 -15.47 1.13 -2.69
CA LYS A 27 -15.02 2.02 -3.78
C LYS A 27 -13.53 2.29 -3.74
N VAL A 28 -12.95 2.28 -2.54
CA VAL A 28 -11.54 2.56 -2.28
C VAL A 28 -11.04 1.59 -1.23
N LEU A 29 -9.80 1.14 -1.37
CA LEU A 29 -9.12 0.20 -0.47
C LEU A 29 -7.71 0.69 -0.19
N LEU A 30 -7.18 0.34 0.98
CA LEU A 30 -5.78 0.58 1.35
C LEU A 30 -4.99 -0.74 1.39
N GLY A 31 -3.74 -0.67 0.94
CA GLY A 31 -2.79 -1.78 1.01
C GLY A 31 -2.20 -1.98 2.41
N LEU A 32 -1.11 -2.75 2.45
CA LEU A 32 -0.43 -3.18 3.67
C LEU A 32 0.08 -2.02 4.52
N ASN A 33 0.03 -2.16 5.84
CA ASN A 33 0.40 -1.09 6.78
C ASN A 33 1.85 -1.22 7.25
N GLU A 34 2.69 -0.26 6.87
CA GLU A 34 4.13 -0.21 7.19
C GLU A 34 4.82 -1.60 7.00
N PRO A 35 4.70 -2.22 5.81
CA PRO A 35 5.22 -3.58 5.59
C PRO A 35 6.74 -3.69 5.70
N GLU A 36 7.46 -2.59 5.54
CA GLU A 36 8.91 -2.54 5.75
C GLU A 36 9.31 -2.66 7.23
N ARG A 37 8.39 -2.40 8.15
CA ARG A 37 8.70 -2.35 9.58
C ARG A 37 8.44 -3.68 10.28
N VAL A 38 9.44 -4.14 11.03
CA VAL A 38 9.40 -5.39 11.81
C VAL A 38 8.35 -5.37 12.93
N ASP A 39 8.02 -4.19 13.45
CA ASP A 39 7.02 -3.98 14.50
C ASP A 39 5.60 -3.73 13.95
N GLN A 40 5.41 -3.82 12.63
CA GLN A 40 4.15 -3.57 11.93
C GLN A 40 3.79 -4.77 11.05
N ALA A 41 3.40 -4.56 9.79
CA ALA A 41 3.01 -5.67 8.93
C ALA A 41 4.18 -6.62 8.64
N SER A 42 5.43 -6.12 8.63
CA SER A 42 6.67 -6.91 8.50
C SER A 42 6.62 -7.93 7.37
N MET A 43 6.50 -7.46 6.12
CA MET A 43 6.38 -8.29 4.93
C MET A 43 7.45 -7.94 3.89
N ASP A 44 8.05 -8.99 3.32
CA ASP A 44 8.91 -8.88 2.15
C ASP A 44 8.13 -8.35 0.93
N PRO A 45 8.73 -7.49 0.07
CA PRO A 45 8.06 -6.94 -1.10
C PRO A 45 7.46 -7.97 -2.05
N ALA A 46 8.15 -9.09 -2.32
CA ALA A 46 7.67 -10.12 -3.23
C ALA A 46 6.52 -10.92 -2.61
N LEU A 47 6.58 -11.20 -1.30
CA LEU A 47 5.44 -11.77 -0.57
C LEU A 47 4.23 -10.82 -0.57
N ALA A 48 4.46 -9.53 -0.35
CA ALA A 48 3.41 -8.51 -0.37
C ALA A 48 2.76 -8.38 -1.76
N ALA A 49 3.54 -8.44 -2.85
CA ALA A 49 3.02 -8.42 -4.21
C ALA A 49 2.14 -9.66 -4.52
N ARG A 50 2.56 -10.85 -4.08
CA ARG A 50 1.73 -12.07 -4.20
C ARG A 50 0.43 -11.96 -3.40
N ALA A 51 0.51 -11.48 -2.16
CA ALA A 51 -0.66 -11.22 -1.33
C ALA A 51 -1.61 -10.19 -1.98
N TRP A 52 -1.06 -9.12 -2.54
CA TRP A 52 -1.82 -8.13 -3.29
C TRP A 52 -2.56 -8.78 -4.46
N LYS A 53 -1.86 -9.57 -5.28
CA LYS A 53 -2.46 -10.26 -6.43
C LYS A 53 -3.61 -11.17 -6.03
N GLN A 54 -3.49 -11.82 -4.86
CA GLN A 54 -4.49 -12.76 -4.37
C GLN A 54 -5.70 -12.07 -3.73
N TYR A 55 -5.50 -11.02 -2.93
CA TYR A 55 -6.53 -10.49 -2.04
C TYR A 55 -6.99 -9.07 -2.37
N ILE A 56 -6.18 -8.27 -3.05
CA ILE A 56 -6.50 -6.86 -3.37
C ILE A 56 -6.85 -6.71 -4.86
N GLU A 57 -6.05 -7.26 -5.76
CA GLU A 57 -6.25 -7.11 -7.21
C GLU A 57 -7.64 -7.59 -7.69
N PRO A 58 -8.27 -8.65 -7.14
CA PRO A 58 -9.62 -9.04 -7.55
C PRO A 58 -10.69 -7.98 -7.30
N LEU A 59 -10.48 -7.07 -6.35
CA LEU A 59 -11.42 -6.00 -6.01
C LEU A 59 -11.39 -4.87 -7.04
N ARG A 60 -10.29 -4.70 -7.77
CA ARG A 60 -10.23 -3.79 -8.93
C ARG A 60 -11.23 -4.17 -10.00
N ALA A 61 -11.43 -5.46 -10.26
CA ALA A 61 -12.41 -5.94 -11.24
C ALA A 61 -13.85 -5.58 -10.83
N GLN A 62 -14.08 -5.24 -9.55
CA GLN A 62 -15.37 -4.77 -9.02
C GLN A 62 -15.47 -3.22 -9.02
N GLY A 63 -14.48 -2.52 -9.60
CA GLY A 63 -14.47 -1.07 -9.70
C GLY A 63 -13.78 -0.34 -8.55
N ALA A 64 -13.14 -1.06 -7.62
CA ALA A 64 -12.43 -0.43 -6.51
C ALA A 64 -11.13 0.25 -6.98
N ARG A 65 -10.82 1.41 -6.37
CA ARG A 65 -9.50 2.06 -6.46
C ARG A 65 -8.59 1.52 -5.34
N LEU A 66 -7.37 1.14 -5.70
CA LEU A 66 -6.43 0.45 -4.83
C LEU A 66 -5.29 1.38 -4.39
N GLY A 67 -5.25 1.73 -3.12
CA GLY A 67 -4.16 2.50 -2.52
C GLY A 67 -2.93 1.64 -2.26
N SER A 68 -1.75 2.22 -2.44
CA SER A 68 -0.48 1.53 -2.18
C SER A 68 -0.40 1.00 -0.73
N PRO A 69 0.59 0.13 -0.44
CA PRO A 69 1.04 -0.04 0.93
C PRO A 69 1.38 1.31 1.59
N ALA A 70 1.07 1.44 2.87
CA ALA A 70 1.27 2.64 3.66
C ALA A 70 2.63 2.59 4.37
N ILE A 71 3.69 2.90 3.64
CA ILE A 71 5.07 2.93 4.16
C ILE A 71 5.29 4.07 5.16
N ALA A 72 6.22 3.88 6.09
CA ALA A 72 6.72 4.95 6.95
C ALA A 72 7.49 6.02 6.14
N PHE A 73 7.64 7.19 6.75
CA PHE A 73 8.35 8.36 6.18
C PHE A 73 9.88 8.22 6.21
N SER A 74 10.41 7.10 5.72
CA SER A 74 11.83 6.75 5.76
C SER A 74 12.38 6.37 4.39
N ASP A 75 13.72 6.37 4.24
CA ASP A 75 14.38 5.86 3.04
C ASP A 75 14.17 4.36 2.86
N GLU A 76 14.09 3.61 3.96
CA GLU A 76 13.73 2.19 3.97
C GLU A 76 12.33 1.98 3.38
N GLY A 77 11.34 2.75 3.81
CA GLY A 77 9.98 2.70 3.26
C GLY A 77 9.94 3.00 1.77
N LEU A 78 10.66 4.04 1.31
CA LEU A 78 10.75 4.35 -0.12
C LEU A 78 11.43 3.21 -0.91
N ASN A 79 12.50 2.62 -0.37
CA ASN A 79 13.19 1.51 -1.03
C ASN A 79 12.31 0.27 -1.10
N TRP A 80 11.58 -0.05 -0.03
CA TRP A 80 10.62 -1.13 0.03
C TRP A 80 9.50 -0.92 -1.00
N MET A 81 8.92 0.28 -1.08
CA MET A 81 7.87 0.60 -2.06
C MET A 81 8.37 0.41 -3.49
N GLN A 82 9.59 0.85 -3.80
CA GLN A 82 10.17 0.66 -5.13
C GLN A 82 10.28 -0.84 -5.49
N GLN A 83 10.77 -1.66 -4.56
CA GLN A 83 10.88 -3.11 -4.77
C GLN A 83 9.49 -3.74 -4.91
N PHE A 84 8.53 -3.35 -4.07
CA PHE A 84 7.16 -3.84 -4.13
C PHE A 84 6.51 -3.50 -5.48
N LEU A 85 6.67 -2.28 -6.00
CA LEU A 85 6.11 -1.92 -7.30
C LEU A 85 6.73 -2.75 -8.44
N ASN A 86 8.04 -3.03 -8.39
CA ASN A 86 8.69 -3.89 -9.37
C ASN A 86 8.16 -5.34 -9.31
N GLU A 87 7.94 -5.88 -8.12
CA GLU A 87 7.35 -7.21 -7.91
C GLU A 87 5.86 -7.24 -8.30
N LEU A 88 5.15 -6.15 -8.03
CA LEU A 88 3.74 -5.98 -8.36
C LEU A 88 3.52 -5.99 -9.88
N ASP A 89 4.37 -5.30 -10.63
CA ASP A 89 4.37 -5.30 -12.10
C ASP A 89 4.56 -6.74 -12.62
N GLN A 90 5.45 -7.54 -12.02
CA GLN A 90 5.71 -8.93 -12.42
C GLN A 90 4.51 -9.86 -12.20
N VAL A 91 3.73 -9.65 -11.13
CA VAL A 91 2.50 -10.43 -10.88
C VAL A 91 1.25 -9.84 -11.56
N GLY A 92 1.44 -8.81 -12.39
CA GLY A 92 0.39 -8.13 -13.13
C GLY A 92 -0.65 -7.48 -12.21
N GLY A 93 -0.19 -6.85 -11.13
CA GLY A 93 -1.00 -5.98 -10.29
C GLY A 93 -0.68 -4.50 -10.55
N ARG A 94 -1.46 -3.60 -9.97
CA ARG A 94 -1.18 -2.16 -10.01
C ARG A 94 -1.84 -1.40 -8.87
N ILE A 95 -1.24 -0.27 -8.47
CA ILE A 95 -1.85 0.70 -7.56
C ILE A 95 -2.56 1.82 -8.34
N ASP A 96 -3.49 2.53 -7.71
CA ASP A 96 -4.15 3.73 -8.27
C ASP A 96 -3.72 5.03 -7.58
N PHE A 97 -3.19 4.96 -6.36
CA PHE A 97 -2.69 6.12 -5.61
C PHE A 97 -1.69 5.69 -4.53
N LEU A 98 -0.83 6.61 -4.11
CA LEU A 98 0.09 6.42 -2.98
C LEU A 98 -0.61 6.73 -1.65
N ALA A 99 -0.25 5.99 -0.60
CA ALA A 99 -0.80 6.17 0.75
C ALA A 99 0.30 6.26 1.84
N PRO A 100 1.32 7.14 1.73
CA PRO A 100 2.43 7.17 2.66
C PRO A 100 2.03 7.71 4.04
N HIS A 101 2.65 7.19 5.10
CA HIS A 101 2.56 7.79 6.42
C HIS A 101 3.48 8.99 6.57
N TRP A 102 3.18 9.85 7.54
CA TRP A 102 4.07 10.89 8.02
C TRP A 102 3.81 11.16 9.50
N TYR A 103 4.89 11.22 10.29
CA TYR A 103 4.83 11.61 11.68
C TYR A 103 5.88 12.70 11.95
N GLY A 104 5.43 13.88 12.33
CA GLY A 104 6.32 14.98 12.61
C GLY A 104 5.58 16.22 13.10
N ARG A 105 6.32 17.31 13.28
CA ARG A 105 5.76 18.58 13.80
C ARG A 105 6.06 19.79 12.92
N VAL A 106 6.83 19.60 11.85
CA VAL A 106 7.30 20.70 10.99
C VAL A 106 6.69 20.54 9.60
N ALA A 107 5.88 21.51 9.18
CA ALA A 107 5.16 21.47 7.91
C ALA A 107 6.11 21.34 6.70
N ASN A 108 7.26 22.03 6.71
CA ASN A 108 8.23 21.90 5.61
C ASN A 108 8.80 20.48 5.50
N ASN A 109 8.94 19.75 6.61
CA ASN A 109 9.40 18.36 6.55
C ASN A 109 8.32 17.45 5.95
N PHE A 110 7.04 17.71 6.22
CA PHE A 110 5.93 17.04 5.56
C PHE A 110 5.93 17.30 4.05
N ILE A 111 6.04 18.57 3.65
CA ILE A 111 6.08 18.98 2.24
C ILE A 111 7.26 18.30 1.52
N ASN A 112 8.44 18.30 2.14
CA ASN A 112 9.63 17.66 1.59
C ASN A 112 9.43 16.14 1.43
N TRP A 113 8.81 15.49 2.43
CA TRP A 113 8.51 14.06 2.37
C TRP A 113 7.57 13.70 1.22
N ILE A 114 6.41 14.38 1.13
CA ILE A 114 5.44 14.13 0.05
C ILE A 114 6.04 14.46 -1.32
N THR A 115 6.83 15.54 -1.43
CA THR A 115 7.53 15.89 -2.67
C THR A 115 8.50 14.80 -3.09
N LYS A 116 9.27 14.24 -2.15
CA LYS A 116 10.23 13.15 -2.42
C LYS A 116 9.51 11.88 -2.87
N ALA A 117 8.43 11.48 -2.19
CA ALA A 117 7.62 10.33 -2.60
C ALA A 117 7.01 10.53 -4.00
N ARG A 118 6.48 11.73 -4.28
CA ARG A 118 5.94 12.09 -5.60
C ARG A 118 7.00 12.09 -6.68
N GLN A 119 8.20 12.61 -6.45
CA GLN A 119 9.27 12.57 -7.44
C GLN A 119 9.72 11.14 -7.75
N ARG A 120 9.67 10.24 -6.76
CA ARG A 120 10.12 8.86 -6.92
C ARG A 120 9.08 7.97 -7.62
N PHE A 121 7.79 8.18 -7.36
CA PHE A 121 6.72 7.28 -7.83
C PHE A 121 5.58 7.98 -8.58
N GLY A 122 5.44 9.29 -8.41
CA GLY A 122 4.23 10.05 -8.68
C GLY A 122 4.00 10.43 -10.15
N ASP A 123 5.00 10.29 -11.03
CA ASP A 123 4.78 10.39 -12.48
C ASP A 123 3.82 9.30 -12.98
N ARG A 124 3.64 8.23 -12.19
CA ARG A 124 2.74 7.11 -12.47
C ARG A 124 1.45 7.11 -11.64
N TYR A 125 1.45 7.73 -10.45
CA TYR A 125 0.32 7.63 -9.50
C TYR A 125 0.09 8.93 -8.70
N PRO A 126 -1.17 9.38 -8.53
CA PRO A 126 -1.48 10.48 -7.62
C PRO A 126 -1.11 10.11 -6.17
N VAL A 127 -0.68 11.12 -5.39
CA VAL A 127 -0.47 11.04 -3.93
C VAL A 127 -1.65 11.67 -3.23
#